data_AF-A0A346PRX1-F1
#
_entry.id   AF-A0A346PRX1-F1
#
_cell.length_a   1.000
_cell.length_b   1.000
_cell.length_c   1.000
_cell.angle_alpha   90.00
_cell.angle_beta   90.00
_cell.angle_gamma   90.00
#
_symmetry.space_group_name_H-M   'P 1'
#
loop_
_entity.id
_entity.type
_entity.pdbx_description
1 polymer ?
#
loop_
_entity_poly.entity_id
_entity_poly.type
_entity_poly.pdbx_seq_one_letter_code
_entity_poly.pdbx_strand_id
1 'polypeptide(L)'
;MVEERITDGNRIAQLLASELDGREDRGLERVAVTNADRDVEPTADGARAYDVVVTDGDDETRFARVFVHDDRARLEFEADQEVAAEAGESVDLRVRPKAVEPPRTLVFVESGAAVKRASDVVQQVTSQL
;
A
#
# COMPACT_ATOMS: atom_id res chain seq x y z
N MET A 1 -0.12 30.02 -5.04
CA MET A 1 -0.80 28.90 -5.74
C MET A 1 -0.79 27.75 -4.77
N VAL A 2 -1.96 27.32 -4.29
CA VAL A 2 -2.07 26.08 -3.51
C VAL A 2 -2.05 24.98 -4.56
N GLU A 3 -0.99 24.18 -4.61
CA GLU A 3 -1.01 22.96 -5.43
C GLU A 3 -2.20 22.12 -4.96
N GLU A 4 -3.08 21.74 -5.88
CA GLU A 4 -4.22 20.86 -5.62
C GLU A 4 -3.69 19.51 -5.13
N ARG A 5 -3.48 19.41 -3.81
CA ARG A 5 -3.00 18.18 -3.18
C ARG A 5 -4.15 17.20 -3.12
N ILE A 6 -4.04 16.10 -3.85
CA ILE A 6 -4.97 14.97 -3.74
C ILE A 6 -4.84 14.42 -2.32
N THR A 7 -5.85 14.66 -1.48
CA THR A 7 -5.98 14.10 -0.12
C THR A 7 -7.21 13.22 0.04
N ASP A 8 -8.03 13.06 -1.00
CA ASP A 8 -9.16 12.13 -0.98
C ASP A 8 -8.64 10.68 -0.94
N GLY A 9 -9.03 9.92 0.10
CA GLY A 9 -8.45 8.60 0.33
C GLY A 9 -8.79 7.57 -0.75
N ASN A 10 -9.99 7.64 -1.35
CA ASN A 10 -10.35 6.81 -2.49
C ASN A 10 -9.45 7.11 -3.69
N ARG A 11 -9.26 8.40 -4.00
CA ARG A 11 -8.38 8.82 -5.08
C ARG A 11 -6.93 8.40 -4.83
N ILE A 12 -6.45 8.49 -3.60
CA ILE A 12 -5.11 8.02 -3.22
C ILE A 12 -5.00 6.50 -3.44
N ALA A 13 -5.98 5.71 -2.99
CA ALA A 13 -5.94 4.25 -3.15
C ALA A 13 -6.01 3.82 -4.62
N GLN A 14 -6.78 4.53 -5.45
CA GLN A 14 -6.82 4.32 -6.90
C GLN A 14 -5.47 4.61 -7.56
N LEU A 15 -4.84 5.74 -7.22
CA LEU A 15 -3.50 6.07 -7.71
C LEU A 15 -2.49 5.00 -7.30
N LEU A 16 -2.54 4.55 -6.05
CA LEU A 16 -1.67 3.48 -5.58
C LEU A 16 -1.92 2.17 -6.34
N ALA A 17 -3.17 1.79 -6.59
CA ALA A 17 -3.48 0.59 -7.36
C ALA A 17 -2.89 0.67 -8.77
N SER A 18 -3.04 1.82 -9.45
CA SER A 18 -2.43 2.04 -10.78
C SER A 18 -0.90 1.99 -10.76
N GLU A 19 -0.28 2.40 -9.67
CA GLU A 19 1.18 2.38 -9.52
C GLU A 19 1.73 0.98 -9.25
N LEU A 20 0.93 0.11 -8.63
CA LEU A 20 1.30 -1.29 -8.35
C LEU A 20 0.99 -2.21 -9.54
N ASP A 21 -0.17 -2.06 -10.18
CA ASP A 21 -0.62 -2.92 -11.29
C ASP A 21 -0.03 -2.51 -12.65
N GLY A 22 0.38 -1.24 -12.78
CA GLY A 22 0.83 -0.67 -14.06
C GLY A 22 2.35 -0.68 -14.29
N ARG A 23 3.14 -1.33 -13.43
CA ARG A 23 4.61 -1.25 -13.48
C ARG A 23 5.29 -2.60 -13.68
N GLU A 24 5.69 -2.83 -14.92
CA GLU A 24 6.72 -3.83 -15.27
C GLU A 24 8.14 -3.29 -14.99
N ASP A 25 8.29 -1.99 -14.74
CA ASP A 25 9.58 -1.38 -14.42
C ASP A 25 9.76 -1.21 -12.90
N ARG A 26 11.00 -1.41 -12.43
CA ARG A 26 11.42 -1.28 -11.02
C ARG A 26 10.94 -2.40 -10.10
N GLY A 27 11.07 -3.67 -10.49
CA GLY A 27 10.96 -4.79 -9.54
C GLY A 27 9.57 -5.01 -8.95
N LEU A 28 8.53 -4.45 -9.58
CA LEU A 28 7.11 -4.71 -9.26
C LEU A 28 6.48 -5.68 -10.26
N GLU A 29 7.27 -6.33 -11.12
CA GLU A 29 6.79 -7.23 -12.19
C GLU A 29 5.97 -8.41 -11.66
N ARG A 30 6.22 -8.78 -10.40
CA ARG A 30 5.54 -9.86 -9.69
C ARG A 30 4.43 -9.35 -8.77
N VAL A 31 4.17 -8.05 -8.72
CA VAL A 31 3.17 -7.48 -7.80
C VAL A 31 1.86 -7.31 -8.54
N ALA A 32 0.77 -7.79 -7.95
CA ALA A 32 -0.57 -7.62 -8.50
C ALA A 32 -1.56 -7.11 -7.45
N VAL A 33 -2.57 -6.38 -7.93
CA VAL A 33 -3.71 -5.93 -7.12
C VAL A 33 -4.88 -6.90 -7.33
N THR A 34 -5.35 -7.54 -6.26
CA THR A 34 -6.44 -8.52 -6.33
C THR A 34 -7.60 -8.18 -5.41
N ASN A 35 -8.76 -8.80 -5.66
CA ASN A 35 -9.95 -8.68 -4.83
C ASN A 35 -10.44 -7.22 -4.63
N ALA A 36 -10.26 -6.35 -5.63
CA ALA A 36 -10.57 -4.94 -5.51
C ALA A 36 -12.09 -4.66 -5.42
N ASP A 37 -12.48 -3.94 -4.38
CA ASP A 37 -13.78 -3.30 -4.23
C ASP A 37 -13.69 -1.87 -4.80
N ARG A 38 -14.38 -1.65 -5.93
CA ARG A 38 -14.33 -0.38 -6.68
C ARG A 38 -15.29 0.66 -6.14
N ASP A 39 -16.25 0.23 -5.32
CA ASP A 39 -17.32 1.06 -4.76
C ASP A 39 -17.16 1.20 -3.24
N VAL A 40 -15.95 0.90 -2.72
CA VAL A 40 -15.63 0.96 -1.30
C VAL A 40 -15.90 2.36 -0.73
N GLU A 41 -16.69 2.41 0.34
CA GLU A 41 -16.96 3.65 1.07
C GLU A 41 -15.96 3.79 2.24
N PRO A 42 -15.26 4.94 2.38
CA PRO A 42 -14.34 5.15 3.47
C PRO A 42 -14.98 5.06 4.86
N THR A 43 -14.22 4.58 5.84
CA THR A 43 -14.65 4.55 7.24
C THR A 43 -13.55 5.06 8.17
N ALA A 44 -13.93 5.42 9.39
CA ALA A 44 -12.98 5.87 10.41
C ALA A 44 -11.88 4.84 10.69
N ASP A 45 -12.22 3.54 10.72
CA ASP A 45 -11.27 2.43 10.93
C ASP A 45 -10.54 2.00 9.65
N GLY A 46 -11.02 2.47 8.50
CA GLY A 46 -10.53 2.15 7.18
C GLY A 46 -11.32 0.99 6.58
N ALA A 47 -11.94 1.20 5.42
CA ALA A 47 -12.61 0.14 4.68
C ALA A 47 -11.61 -0.56 3.75
N ARG A 48 -11.64 -1.89 3.67
CA ARG A 48 -10.73 -2.66 2.82
C ARG A 48 -11.07 -2.37 1.35
N ALA A 49 -10.11 -1.86 0.60
CA ALA A 49 -10.23 -1.62 -0.84
C ALA A 49 -9.75 -2.81 -1.66
N TYR A 50 -8.53 -3.31 -1.44
CA TYR A 50 -7.96 -4.41 -2.22
C TYR A 50 -6.83 -5.13 -1.47
N ASP A 51 -6.44 -6.29 -2.00
CA ASP A 51 -5.31 -7.08 -1.54
C ASP A 51 -4.13 -6.86 -2.51
N VAL A 52 -2.90 -6.93 -1.98
CA VAL A 52 -1.67 -6.85 -2.75
C VAL A 52 -0.93 -8.17 -2.61
N VAL A 53 -0.66 -8.80 -3.75
CA VAL A 53 -0.04 -10.13 -3.82
C VAL A 53 1.27 -10.08 -4.58
N VAL A 54 2.17 -10.99 -4.23
CA VAL A 54 3.31 -11.35 -5.07
C VAL A 54 2.96 -12.62 -5.84
N THR A 55 3.31 -12.67 -7.12
CA THR A 55 3.07 -13.78 -8.03
C THR A 55 4.37 -14.52 -8.30
N ASP A 56 4.36 -15.85 -8.15
CA ASP A 56 5.44 -16.74 -8.55
C ASP A 56 4.86 -17.90 -9.36
N GLY A 57 4.98 -17.81 -10.69
CA GLY A 57 4.31 -18.73 -11.60
C GLY A 57 2.78 -18.64 -11.48
N ASP A 58 2.15 -19.73 -11.08
CA ASP A 58 0.69 -19.83 -10.86
C ASP A 58 0.28 -19.55 -9.40
N ASP A 59 1.24 -19.36 -8.49
CA ASP A 59 0.99 -19.13 -7.07
C ASP A 59 0.92 -17.62 -6.75
N GLU A 60 -0.08 -17.24 -5.95
CA GLU A 60 -0.26 -15.85 -5.47
C GLU A 60 -0.18 -15.82 -3.94
N THR A 61 0.76 -15.03 -3.40
CA THR A 61 0.91 -14.86 -1.95
C THR A 61 0.59 -13.43 -1.55
N ARG A 62 -0.46 -13.24 -0.74
CA ARG A 62 -0.80 -11.93 -0.19
C ARG A 62 0.19 -11.53 0.89
N PHE A 63 0.82 -10.37 0.71
CA PHE A 63 1.72 -9.79 1.71
C PHE A 63 1.21 -8.46 2.28
N ALA A 64 0.25 -7.80 1.61
CA ALA A 64 -0.34 -6.56 2.12
C ALA A 64 -1.81 -6.38 1.74
N ARG A 65 -2.48 -5.47 2.44
CA ARG A 65 -3.86 -5.03 2.16
C ARG A 65 -3.95 -3.51 2.20
N VAL A 66 -4.81 -2.94 1.36
CA VAL A 66 -5.05 -1.49 1.32
C VAL A 66 -6.41 -1.16 1.88
N PHE A 67 -6.44 -0.18 2.78
CA PHE A 67 -7.64 0.36 3.40
C PHE A 67 -7.80 1.84 3.06
N VAL A 68 -9.04 2.27 2.83
CA VAL A 68 -9.39 3.66 2.56
C VAL A 68 -10.04 4.32 3.77
N HIS A 69 -9.55 5.51 4.08
CA HIS A 69 -10.17 6.48 4.99
C HIS A 69 -10.58 7.71 4.18
N ASP A 70 -11.33 8.65 4.77
CA ASP A 70 -11.75 9.87 4.04
C ASP A 70 -10.56 10.67 3.49
N ASP A 71 -9.45 10.73 4.23
CA ASP A 71 -8.33 11.63 3.98
C ASP A 71 -7.00 10.94 3.59
N ARG A 72 -7.00 9.60 3.46
CA ARG A 72 -5.79 8.81 3.24
C ARG A 72 -6.10 7.37 2.82
N ALA A 73 -5.12 6.73 2.22
CA ALA A 73 -5.04 5.27 2.17
C ALA A 73 -4.08 4.74 3.24
N ARG A 74 -4.25 3.49 3.64
CA ARG A 74 -3.39 2.78 4.58
C ARG A 74 -3.00 1.44 3.98
N LEU A 75 -1.70 1.21 3.75
CA LEU A 75 -1.17 -0.13 3.52
C LEU A 75 -0.96 -0.83 4.85
N GLU A 76 -1.37 -2.08 4.92
CA GLU A 76 -1.13 -2.96 6.05
C GLU A 76 -0.34 -4.17 5.55
N PHE A 77 0.93 -4.23 5.94
CA PHE A 77 1.84 -5.32 5.63
C PHE A 77 1.68 -6.45 6.65
N GLU A 78 1.55 -7.67 6.14
CA GLU A 78 1.43 -8.92 6.90
C GLU A 78 2.68 -9.80 6.78
N ALA A 79 3.56 -9.51 5.81
CA ALA A 79 4.88 -10.11 5.65
C ALA A 79 5.96 -9.02 5.63
N ASP A 80 7.19 -9.39 6.03
CA ASP A 80 8.37 -8.50 6.13
C ASP A 80 8.06 -7.13 6.77
N GLN A 81 7.30 -7.16 7.86
CA GLN A 81 6.80 -5.98 8.55
C GLN A 81 7.92 -5.06 9.08
N GLU A 82 9.11 -5.60 9.35
CA GLU A 82 10.30 -4.82 9.76
C GLU A 82 10.84 -4.03 8.56
N VAL A 83 11.00 -4.69 7.39
CA VAL A 83 11.42 -4.05 6.13
C VAL A 83 10.42 -2.98 5.72
N ALA A 84 9.12 -3.26 5.82
CA ALA A 84 8.07 -2.27 5.55
C ALA A 84 8.18 -1.03 6.46
N ALA A 85 8.56 -1.23 7.73
CA ALA A 85 8.70 -0.14 8.68
C ALA A 85 9.93 0.72 8.36
N GLU A 86 11.09 0.09 8.20
CA GLU A 86 12.35 0.77 7.85
C GLU A 86 12.25 1.51 6.52
N ALA A 87 11.72 0.85 5.48
CA ALA A 87 11.54 1.46 4.18
C ALA A 87 10.58 2.65 4.24
N GLY A 88 9.44 2.51 4.94
CA GLY A 88 8.47 3.60 5.11
C GLY A 88 9.04 4.82 5.82
N GLU A 89 9.81 4.60 6.90
CA GLU A 89 10.49 5.68 7.62
C GLU A 89 11.56 6.35 6.76
N SER A 90 12.32 5.58 5.99
CA SER A 90 13.39 6.11 5.11
C SER A 90 12.89 7.04 4.01
N VAL A 91 11.62 6.91 3.62
CA VAL A 91 10.97 7.76 2.61
C VAL A 91 9.97 8.74 3.24
N ASP A 92 10.10 9.08 4.52
CA ASP A 92 9.27 10.06 5.23
C ASP A 92 7.76 9.76 5.17
N LEU A 93 7.38 8.48 5.23
CA LEU A 93 6.00 8.06 5.43
C LEU A 93 5.76 7.82 6.92
N ARG A 94 4.53 8.09 7.36
CA ARG A 94 4.12 7.72 8.71
C ARG A 94 3.96 6.21 8.77
N VAL A 95 4.63 5.59 9.74
CA VAL A 95 4.61 4.14 9.99
C VAL A 95 4.07 3.86 11.40
N ARG A 96 3.31 2.78 11.54
CA ARG A 96 2.83 2.26 12.84
C ARG A 96 2.91 0.74 12.86
N PRO A 97 3.96 0.15 13.46
CA PRO A 97 3.95 -1.28 13.81
C PRO A 97 2.81 -1.58 14.79
N LYS A 98 2.19 -2.75 14.65
CA LYS A 98 1.14 -3.24 15.54
C LYS A 98 1.55 -4.56 16.16
N ALA A 99 1.52 -4.60 17.49
CA ALA A 99 1.69 -5.81 18.29
C ALA A 99 0.39 -6.65 18.29
N VAL A 100 0.04 -7.19 17.11
CA VAL A 100 -1.02 -8.18 16.91
C VAL A 100 -0.38 -9.49 16.45
N GLU A 101 -1.13 -10.60 16.43
CA GLU A 101 -0.65 -11.89 15.89
C GLU A 101 -1.50 -12.29 14.67
N PRO A 102 -0.90 -12.51 13.49
CA PRO A 102 0.49 -12.23 13.14
C PRO A 102 0.82 -10.72 13.19
N PRO A 103 2.09 -10.33 13.43
CA PRO A 103 2.51 -8.93 13.50
C PRO A 103 2.23 -8.18 12.20
N ARG A 104 1.95 -6.88 12.31
CA ARG A 104 1.61 -6.04 11.14
C ARG A 104 2.30 -4.70 11.19
N THR A 105 2.62 -4.16 10.03
CA THR A 105 3.10 -2.77 9.89
C THR A 105 2.14 -1.97 9.04
N LEU A 106 1.69 -0.83 9.59
CA LEU A 106 0.82 0.10 8.89
C LEU A 106 1.65 1.24 8.29
N VAL A 107 1.46 1.53 7.01
CA VAL A 107 2.04 2.68 6.31
C VAL A 107 0.92 3.59 5.81
N PHE A 108 0.97 4.87 6.16
CA PHE A 108 -0.08 5.83 5.82
C PHE A 108 0.30 6.63 4.57
N VAL A 109 -0.61 6.65 3.59
CA VAL A 109 -0.47 7.41 2.34
C VAL A 109 -1.47 8.56 2.38
N GLU A 110 -1.00 9.73 2.80
CA GLU A 110 -1.86 10.89 3.12
C GLU A 110 -1.95 11.90 1.94
N SER A 111 -1.32 11.60 0.80
CA SER A 111 -1.46 12.40 -0.41
C SER A 111 -1.13 11.63 -1.68
N GLY A 112 -1.58 12.13 -2.84
CA GLY A 112 -1.20 11.59 -4.14
C GLY A 112 0.32 11.58 -4.38
N ALA A 113 1.05 12.59 -3.87
CA ALA A 113 2.52 12.62 -3.95
C ALA A 113 3.19 11.52 -3.10
N ALA A 114 2.55 11.10 -2.00
CA ALA A 114 3.04 10.01 -1.16
C ALA A 114 2.93 8.63 -1.82
N VAL A 115 2.11 8.48 -2.87
CA VAL A 115 1.90 7.20 -3.56
C VAL A 115 3.20 6.63 -4.14
N LYS A 116 4.05 7.47 -4.74
CA LYS A 116 5.34 7.02 -5.31
C LYS A 116 6.24 6.43 -4.22
N ARG A 117 6.31 7.11 -3.08
CA ARG A 117 7.08 6.65 -1.91
C ARG A 117 6.51 5.36 -1.35
N ALA A 118 5.18 5.22 -1.32
CA ALA A 118 4.53 3.97 -0.90
C ALA A 118 4.80 2.81 -1.86
N SER A 119 4.86 3.04 -3.18
CA SER A 119 5.27 2.00 -4.12
C SER A 119 6.75 1.58 -3.96
N ASP A 120 7.63 2.51 -3.57
CA ASP A 120 9.03 2.18 -3.26
C ASP A 120 9.14 1.28 -2.00
N VAL A 121 8.26 1.46 -1.00
CA VAL A 121 8.18 0.56 0.16
C VAL A 121 7.73 -0.84 -0.26
N VAL A 122 6.71 -0.94 -1.12
CA VAL A 122 6.23 -2.23 -1.63
C VAL A 122 7.35 -2.95 -2.37
N GLN A 123 8.08 -2.24 -3.24
CA GLN A 123 9.23 -2.78 -3.96
C GLN A 123 10.29 -3.35 -3.01
N GLN A 124 10.64 -2.62 -1.94
CA GLN A 124 11.63 -3.10 -0.98
C GLN A 124 11.16 -4.38 -0.27
N VAL A 125 9.90 -4.43 0.16
CA VAL A 125 9.33 -5.63 0.78
C VAL A 125 9.34 -6.81 -0.19
N THR A 126 8.88 -6.63 -1.42
CA THR A 126 8.82 -7.71 -2.41
C THR A 126 10.20 -8.18 -2.88
N SER A 127 11.25 -7.37 -2.72
CA SER A 127 12.62 -7.80 -2.99
C SER A 127 13.16 -8.83 -1.98
N GLN A 128 12.46 -9.03 -0.86
CA GLN A 128 12.79 -10.00 0.19
C GLN A 128 11.96 -11.29 0.12
N LEU A 129 10.91 -11.30 -0.71
CA LEU A 129 9.98 -12.41 -0.94
C LEU A 129 10.42 -13.24 -2.17
#